data_AF-A0A2V9GCV5-F1
#
_entry.id   AF-A0A2V9GCV5-F1
#
_cell.length_a   1.000
_cell.length_b   1.000
_cell.length_c   1.000
_cell.angle_alpha   90.00
_cell.angle_beta   90.00
_cell.angle_gamma   90.00
#
_symmetry.space_group_name_H-M   'P 1'
#
loop_
_entity.id
_entity.type
_entity.pdbx_description
1 polymer ?
#
loop_
_entity_poly.entity_id
_entity_poly.type
_entity_poly.pdbx_seq_one_letter_code
_entity_poly.pdbx_strand_id
1 'polypeptide(L)'
;MIPRLFVLLLVSIIFVGGFASFRPAQSASSDPCKQDHAAWLTQVLEKMESIKQGMTRWDLLHVFRTEEGVRPMFRKEGGPPTGLRETFVSQDCPYFKIDVEFKPVGIPNQDVIVKVSKPYVQFATTN
;
A
#
# COMPACT_ATOMS: atom_id res chain seq x y z
N MET A 1 -53.85 61.38 50.56
CA MET A 1 -54.63 60.14 50.32
C MET A 1 -54.33 59.69 48.91
N ILE A 2 -53.93 58.49 48.54
CA ILE A 2 -53.42 57.27 49.17
C ILE A 2 -52.44 56.72 48.10
N PRO A 3 -51.24 56.25 48.50
CA PRO A 3 -50.20 55.78 47.59
C PRO A 3 -50.41 54.29 47.25
N ARG A 4 -49.56 53.74 46.38
CA ARG A 4 -49.34 52.28 46.18
C ARG A 4 -50.46 51.52 45.44
N LEU A 5 -50.23 51.23 44.15
CA LEU A 5 -50.77 50.12 43.34
C LEU A 5 -50.51 50.56 41.88
N PHE A 6 -49.45 50.16 41.19
CA PHE A 6 -49.06 48.79 40.87
C PHE A 6 -47.55 48.77 40.59
N VAL A 7 -46.76 48.52 41.64
CA VAL A 7 -45.37 48.01 41.55
C VAL A 7 -45.36 46.51 41.18
N LEU A 8 -46.45 46.03 40.54
CA LEU A 8 -46.68 44.63 40.22
C LEU A 8 -47.25 44.50 38.81
N LEU A 9 -46.44 44.90 37.83
CA LEU A 9 -46.47 44.24 36.52
C LEU A 9 -45.06 43.71 36.22
N LEU A 10 -44.52 43.00 37.23
CA LEU A 10 -43.67 41.85 36.99
C LEU A 10 -44.51 40.85 36.18
N VAL A 11 -44.00 40.42 35.03
CA VAL A 11 -44.03 39.06 34.47
C VAL A 11 -43.90 39.16 32.95
N SER A 12 -42.96 38.37 32.40
CA SER A 12 -42.76 38.00 30.99
C SER A 12 -41.86 38.94 30.17
N ILE A 13 -40.72 38.55 29.59
CA ILE A 13 -40.13 37.24 29.28
C ILE A 13 -38.60 37.44 29.23
N ILE A 14 -37.88 36.52 29.86
CA ILE A 14 -36.44 36.31 29.68
C ILE A 14 -36.24 35.84 28.22
N PHE A 15 -35.65 36.66 27.35
CA PHE A 15 -35.17 36.20 26.05
C PHE A 15 -33.81 35.50 26.23
N VAL A 16 -33.84 34.30 26.82
CA VAL A 16 -32.76 33.33 26.72
C VAL A 16 -33.03 32.52 25.47
N GLY A 17 -32.15 32.60 24.48
CA GLY A 17 -32.31 31.80 23.27
C GLY A 17 -31.27 32.04 22.20
N GLY A 18 -30.07 31.50 22.40
CA GLY A 18 -29.27 30.95 21.31
C GLY A 18 -28.19 31.84 20.70
N PHE A 19 -27.02 31.90 21.34
CA PHE A 19 -25.78 31.95 20.56
C PHE A 19 -25.71 30.65 19.78
N ALA A 20 -26.14 30.66 18.52
CA ALA A 20 -25.81 29.60 17.59
C ALA A 20 -24.28 29.60 17.44
N SER A 21 -23.62 28.75 18.22
CA SER A 21 -22.23 28.40 17.98
C SER A 21 -22.19 27.78 16.59
N PHE A 22 -21.76 28.56 15.60
CA PHE A 22 -21.24 28.02 14.35
C PHE A 22 -20.02 27.18 14.72
N ARG A 23 -20.23 25.88 14.92
CA ARG A 23 -19.15 24.91 14.78
C ARG A 23 -18.93 24.80 13.28
N PRO A 24 -17.76 25.18 12.73
CA PRO A 24 -17.40 24.68 11.42
C PRO A 24 -17.38 23.16 11.59
N ALA A 25 -18.28 22.46 10.90
CA ALA A 25 -18.05 21.06 10.64
C ALA A 25 -16.77 21.00 9.81
N GLN A 26 -15.64 20.82 10.47
CA GLN A 26 -14.46 20.29 9.82
C GLN A 26 -14.87 18.90 9.35
N SER A 27 -15.43 18.82 8.14
CA SER A 27 -15.42 17.59 7.35
C SER A 27 -13.98 17.35 6.92
N ALA A 28 -13.13 17.01 7.89
CA ALA A 28 -12.01 16.12 7.66
C ALA A 28 -12.59 14.71 7.49
N SER A 29 -13.46 14.50 6.50
CA SER A 29 -13.77 13.16 6.03
C SER A 29 -12.64 12.76 5.09
N SER A 30 -11.45 12.52 5.66
CA SER A 30 -10.55 11.56 5.04
C SER A 30 -11.32 10.25 5.09
N ASP A 31 -11.90 9.88 3.95
CA ASP A 31 -12.66 8.65 3.74
C ASP A 31 -11.85 7.47 4.29
N PRO A 32 -12.25 6.83 5.42
CA PRO A 32 -11.43 5.84 6.12
C PRO A 32 -10.93 4.72 5.19
N CYS A 33 -11.78 4.36 4.23
CA CYS A 33 -11.48 3.43 3.15
C CYS A 33 -10.21 3.81 2.35
N LYS A 34 -10.03 5.11 2.01
CA LYS A 34 -8.86 5.59 1.28
C LYS A 34 -7.58 5.52 2.12
N GLN A 35 -7.69 5.79 3.41
CA GLN A 35 -6.56 5.71 4.34
C GLN A 35 -6.11 4.25 4.53
N ASP A 36 -7.07 3.33 4.62
CA ASP A 36 -6.80 1.88 4.72
C ASP A 36 -6.11 1.34 3.46
N HIS A 37 -6.52 1.80 2.27
CA HIS A 37 -5.86 1.43 1.01
C HIS A 37 -4.41 1.92 0.92
N ALA A 38 -4.13 3.14 1.37
CA ALA A 38 -2.77 3.68 1.38
C ALA A 38 -1.87 2.91 2.36
N ALA A 39 -2.40 2.57 3.55
CA ALA A 39 -1.69 1.77 4.54
C ALA A 39 -1.40 0.36 4.00
N TRP A 40 -2.39 -0.30 3.39
CA TRP A 40 -2.22 -1.59 2.74
C TRP A 40 -1.15 -1.55 1.64
N LEU A 41 -1.21 -0.55 0.75
CA LEU A 41 -0.23 -0.43 -0.34
C LEU A 41 1.19 -0.20 0.20
N THR A 42 1.33 0.58 1.28
CA THR A 42 2.61 0.80 1.96
C THR A 42 3.19 -0.53 2.46
N GLN A 43 2.39 -1.37 3.11
CA GLN A 43 2.83 -2.69 3.58
C GLN A 43 3.27 -3.60 2.41
N VAL A 44 2.54 -3.57 1.30
CA VAL A 44 2.90 -4.34 0.10
C VAL A 44 4.25 -3.85 -0.47
N LEU A 45 4.47 -2.54 -0.54
CA LEU A 45 5.73 -1.96 -1.01
C LEU A 45 6.90 -2.27 -0.08
N GLU A 46 6.71 -2.19 1.24
CA GLU A 46 7.73 -2.54 2.24
C GLU A 46 8.15 -4.02 2.14
N LYS A 47 7.18 -4.93 1.97
CA LYS A 47 7.48 -6.36 1.73
C LYS A 47 8.28 -6.56 0.45
N MET A 48 7.93 -5.87 -0.64
CA MET A 48 8.70 -5.96 -1.89
C MET A 48 10.12 -5.42 -1.73
N GLU A 49 10.29 -4.36 -0.95
CA GLU A 49 11.59 -3.75 -0.68
C GLU A 49 12.49 -4.65 0.17
N SER A 50 11.94 -5.58 0.95
CA SER A 50 12.72 -6.51 1.78
C SER A 50 13.62 -7.42 0.95
N ILE A 51 13.30 -7.65 -0.34
CA ILE A 51 14.12 -8.47 -1.23
C ILE A 51 15.34 -7.67 -1.72
N LYS A 52 16.53 -8.14 -1.35
CA LYS A 52 17.82 -7.50 -1.66
C LYS A 52 18.78 -8.44 -2.37
N GLN A 53 19.83 -7.86 -2.93
CA GLN A 53 20.97 -8.60 -3.46
C GLN A 53 21.62 -9.44 -2.35
N GLY A 54 22.11 -10.63 -2.70
CA GLY A 54 22.68 -11.59 -1.75
C GLY A 54 21.67 -12.55 -1.12
N MET A 55 20.37 -12.26 -1.18
CA MET A 55 19.32 -13.20 -0.78
C MET A 55 19.21 -14.37 -1.76
N THR A 56 18.58 -15.45 -1.32
CA THR A 56 18.38 -16.64 -2.15
C THR A 56 17.08 -16.54 -2.95
N ARG A 57 16.97 -17.35 -4.01
CA ARG A 57 15.69 -17.57 -4.70
C ARG A 57 14.61 -18.04 -3.73
N TRP A 58 14.95 -18.85 -2.73
CA TRP A 58 14.00 -19.28 -1.70
C TRP A 58 13.40 -18.10 -0.92
N ASP A 59 14.22 -17.13 -0.51
CA ASP A 59 13.76 -15.93 0.19
C ASP A 59 12.80 -15.11 -0.69
N LEU A 60 13.16 -14.95 -1.98
CA LEU A 60 12.32 -14.28 -2.96
C LEU A 60 10.93 -14.92 -3.10
N LEU A 61 10.88 -16.26 -3.12
CA LEU A 61 9.64 -17.01 -3.29
C LEU A 61 8.67 -16.91 -2.11
N HIS A 62 9.05 -16.29 -0.98
CA HIS A 62 8.12 -15.96 0.11
C HIS A 62 7.32 -14.68 -0.16
N VAL A 63 7.83 -13.77 -0.98
CA VAL A 63 7.20 -12.47 -1.27
C VAL A 63 6.63 -12.43 -2.68
N PHE A 64 7.31 -13.10 -3.61
CA PHE A 64 6.94 -13.16 -5.01
C PHE A 64 6.65 -14.60 -5.45
N ARG A 65 5.94 -14.74 -6.56
CA ARG A 65 5.74 -15.98 -7.28
C ARG A 65 6.31 -15.85 -8.70
N THR A 66 6.77 -16.95 -9.27
CA THR A 66 7.16 -16.98 -10.68
C THR A 66 5.97 -16.60 -11.55
N GLU A 67 6.18 -15.75 -12.56
CA GLU A 67 5.13 -15.42 -13.52
C GLU A 67 4.66 -16.68 -14.25
N GLU A 68 3.35 -16.91 -14.23
CA GLU A 68 2.73 -18.06 -14.89
C GLU A 68 3.02 -18.01 -16.40
N GLY A 69 3.56 -19.09 -16.96
CA GLY A 69 3.95 -19.18 -18.37
C GLY A 69 5.39 -18.76 -18.68
N VAL A 70 6.10 -18.10 -17.76
CA VAL A 70 7.53 -17.75 -17.93
C VAL A 70 8.38 -18.70 -17.10
N ARG A 71 8.46 -19.97 -17.54
CA ARG A 71 9.60 -20.80 -17.14
C ARG A 71 10.72 -20.53 -18.15
N PRO A 72 11.87 -19.95 -17.76
CA PRO A 72 13.00 -19.86 -18.66
C PRO A 72 13.49 -21.28 -18.88
N MET A 73 13.03 -21.89 -19.96
CA MET A 73 13.44 -23.22 -20.39
C MET A 73 14.91 -23.25 -20.85
N PHE A 74 15.58 -22.10 -20.87
CA PHE A 74 16.92 -21.95 -21.38
C PHE A 74 17.89 -21.55 -20.26
N ARG A 75 18.33 -22.55 -19.49
CA ARG A 75 19.69 -22.52 -18.95
C ARG A 75 20.61 -22.59 -20.16
N LYS A 76 21.04 -21.44 -20.70
CA LYS A 76 21.95 -21.42 -21.85
C LYS A 76 23.32 -21.89 -21.38
N GLU A 77 23.57 -23.19 -21.48
CA GLU A 77 24.91 -23.74 -21.27
C GLU A 77 25.84 -23.19 -22.37
N GLY A 78 26.93 -22.53 -21.97
CA GLY A 78 27.97 -22.04 -22.89
C GLY A 78 27.83 -20.60 -23.42
N GLY A 79 26.91 -19.79 -22.91
CA GLY A 79 26.87 -18.34 -23.17
C GLY A 79 27.71 -17.53 -22.17
N PRO A 80 28.03 -16.26 -22.47
CA PRO A 80 28.56 -15.32 -21.46
C PRO A 80 27.67 -15.37 -20.20
N PRO A 81 28.20 -15.06 -19.00
CA PRO A 81 27.41 -15.00 -17.77
C PRO A 81 26.49 -13.76 -17.76
N THR A 82 25.67 -13.58 -18.79
CA THR A 82 24.41 -12.88 -18.68
C THR A 82 23.57 -13.71 -17.72
N GLY A 83 23.56 -13.30 -16.45
CA GLY A 83 22.80 -13.95 -15.39
C GLY A 83 21.37 -14.18 -15.85
N LEU A 84 20.83 -15.35 -15.50
CA LEU A 84 19.47 -15.72 -15.85
C LEU A 84 18.53 -14.66 -15.27
N ARG A 85 17.98 -13.79 -16.13
CA ARG A 85 17.03 -12.77 -15.74
C ARG A 85 15.63 -13.37 -15.81
N GLU A 86 14.95 -13.36 -14.68
CA GLU A 86 13.61 -13.93 -14.54
C GLU A 86 12.67 -12.87 -13.96
N THR A 87 11.41 -12.91 -14.39
CA THR A 87 10.36 -12.00 -13.94
C THR A 87 9.51 -12.69 -12.88
N PHE A 88 9.29 -11.98 -11.77
CA PHE A 88 8.47 -12.44 -10.66
C PHE A 88 7.36 -11.46 -10.36
N VAL A 89 6.26 -11.98 -9.86
CA VAL A 89 5.02 -11.26 -9.58
C VAL A 89 4.77 -11.24 -8.08
N SER A 90 4.38 -10.11 -7.51
CA SER A 90 4.06 -10.03 -6.08
C SER A 90 2.89 -10.95 -5.73
N GLN A 91 2.98 -11.64 -4.58
CA GLN A 91 1.90 -12.51 -4.10
C GLN A 91 0.69 -11.70 -3.62
N ASP A 92 0.91 -10.53 -3.02
CA ASP A 92 -0.15 -9.68 -2.48
C ASP A 92 -0.89 -8.89 -3.58
N CYS A 93 -0.22 -8.57 -4.69
CA CYS A 93 -0.79 -7.80 -5.78
C CYS A 93 -0.14 -8.16 -7.14
N PRO A 94 -0.84 -8.93 -8.01
CA PRO A 94 -0.27 -9.45 -9.25
C PRO A 94 0.14 -8.41 -10.31
N TYR A 95 -0.21 -7.14 -10.11
CA TYR A 95 0.20 -6.04 -10.98
C TYR A 95 1.64 -5.61 -10.73
N PHE A 96 2.19 -5.87 -9.55
CA PHE A 96 3.57 -5.55 -9.24
C PHE A 96 4.49 -6.68 -9.68
N LYS A 97 5.52 -6.31 -10.41
CA LYS A 97 6.55 -7.22 -10.91
C LYS A 97 7.94 -6.71 -10.60
N ILE A 98 8.87 -7.64 -10.58
CA ILE A 98 10.31 -7.38 -10.53
C ILE A 98 11.03 -8.30 -11.50
N ASP A 99 12.18 -7.84 -11.97
CA ASP A 99 13.13 -8.67 -12.66
C ASP A 99 14.32 -8.96 -11.77
N VAL A 100 14.73 -10.23 -11.73
CA VAL A 100 15.79 -10.72 -10.87
C VAL A 100 16.82 -11.46 -11.70
N GLU A 101 18.09 -11.10 -11.55
CA GLU A 101 19.21 -11.85 -12.11
C GLU A 101 19.84 -12.72 -11.03
N PHE A 102 20.00 -14.01 -11.34
CA PHE A 102 20.57 -14.98 -10.43
C PHE A 102 21.98 -15.43 -10.80
N LYS A 103 22.78 -15.72 -9.78
CA LYS A 103 24.00 -16.52 -9.89
C LYS A 103 23.72 -17.96 -9.44
N PRO A 104 23.93 -18.96 -10.32
CA PRO A 104 23.70 -20.34 -9.95
C PRO A 104 24.71 -20.83 -8.92
N VAL A 105 24.23 -21.51 -7.88
CA VAL A 105 25.07 -22.15 -6.85
C VAL A 105 25.14 -23.68 -7.05
N GLY A 106 24.42 -24.21 -8.03
CA GLY A 106 24.40 -25.64 -8.37
C GLY A 106 23.34 -26.43 -7.60
N ILE A 107 22.64 -25.81 -6.66
CA ILE A 107 21.53 -26.40 -5.89
C ILE A 107 20.24 -25.65 -6.27
N PRO A 108 19.13 -26.37 -6.58
CA PRO A 108 17.86 -25.74 -6.94
C PRO A 108 17.34 -24.83 -5.81
N ASN A 109 16.76 -23.69 -6.18
CA ASN A 109 16.23 -22.66 -5.27
C ASN A 109 17.25 -21.99 -4.34
N GLN A 110 18.53 -22.33 -4.46
CA GLN A 110 19.61 -21.69 -3.69
C GLN A 110 20.42 -20.70 -4.53
N ASP A 111 19.94 -20.40 -5.74
CA ASP A 111 20.53 -19.37 -6.58
C ASP A 111 20.49 -18.02 -5.85
N VAL A 112 21.59 -17.28 -5.93
CA VAL A 112 21.76 -16.02 -5.20
C VAL A 112 21.39 -14.86 -6.10
N ILE A 113 20.60 -13.92 -5.57
CA ILE A 113 20.21 -12.70 -6.26
C ILE A 113 21.45 -11.82 -6.45
N VAL A 114 21.84 -11.59 -7.70
CA VAL A 114 22.92 -10.66 -8.05
C VAL A 114 22.35 -9.27 -8.29
N LYS A 115 21.15 -9.21 -8.88
CA LYS A 115 20.50 -7.95 -9.23
C LYS A 115 19.00 -8.10 -9.10
N VAL A 116 18.37 -7.04 -8.62
CA VAL A 116 16.92 -6.90 -8.51
C VAL A 116 16.52 -5.54 -9.07
N SER A 117 15.49 -5.50 -9.92
CA SER A 117 14.93 -4.24 -10.40
C SER A 117 14.17 -3.53 -9.28
N LYS A 118 13.87 -2.24 -9.48
CA LYS A 118 12.80 -1.61 -8.71
C LYS A 118 11.47 -2.29 -9.05
N PRO A 119 10.52 -2.42 -8.09
CA PRO A 119 9.17 -2.86 -8.40
C PRO A 119 8.53 -1.96 -9.45
N TYR A 120 7.88 -2.56 -10.44
CA TYR A 120 7.14 -1.85 -11.48
C TYR A 120 5.74 -2.42 -11.62
N VAL A 121 4.82 -1.60 -12.11
CA VAL A 121 3.44 -1.99 -12.37
C VAL A 121 3.31 -2.40 -13.83
N GLN A 122 2.74 -3.57 -14.08
CA GLN A 122 2.38 -4.02 -15.42
C GLN A 122 0.94 -4.57 -15.40
N PHE A 123 0.09 -3.99 -16.24
CA PHE A 123 -1.25 -4.50 -16.47
C PHE A 123 -1.19 -5.80 -17.26
N ALA A 124 -2.07 -6.75 -16.94
CA ALA A 124 -2.27 -7.92 -17.79
C ALA A 124 -2.71 -7.40 -19.17
N THR A 125 -1.92 -7.68 -20.20
CA THR A 125 -2.32 -7.38 -21.57
C THR A 125 -3.59 -8.19 -21.84
N THR A 126 -4.71 -7.51 -22.02
CA THR A 126 -5.92 -8.12 -22.57
C THR A 126 -5.53 -8.68 -23.93
N ASN A 127 -5.48 -10.02 -24.05
CA ASN A 127 -5.47 -10.69 -25.35
C ASN A 127 -6.87 -10.68 -25.93
#